data_AF-A0A519JY51-F1
#
_entry.id   AF-A0A519JY51-F1
#
_cell.length_a   1.000
_cell.length_b   1.000
_cell.length_c   1.000
_cell.angle_alpha   90.00
_cell.angle_beta   90.00
_cell.angle_gamma   90.00
#
_symmetry.space_group_name_H-M   'P 1'
#
loop_
_entity.id
_entity.type
_entity.pdbx_description
1 polymer ?
#
loop_
_entity_poly.entity_id
_entity_poly.type
_entity_poly.pdbx_seq_one_letter_code
_entity_poly.pdbx_strand_id
1 'polypeptide(L)'
;MKSIRAKRELEQTTKASQKEDVHLPTEVFNETDMLLQWTKYAQRVSDKGQKIMESLMLINDPKLKGTTIVHELPNESAKIDFEAGKHELLGYLRGKLHNHDIDLQIIVNESIDSRKAFTPQDRYNRLNEINPSLELLRKTFDLDF
;
A
#
# COMPACT_ATOMS: atom_id res chain seq x y z
N MET A 1 -6.45 -22.10 -60.27
CA MET A 1 -6.00 -22.38 -58.89
C MET A 1 -5.50 -21.07 -58.30
N LYS A 2 -6.18 -20.60 -57.24
CA LYS A 2 -5.95 -19.32 -56.55
C LYS A 2 -4.95 -19.55 -55.43
N SER A 3 -3.86 -18.78 -55.32
CA SER A 3 -3.18 -18.51 -54.02
C SER A 3 -1.82 -17.79 -54.14
N ILE A 4 -1.76 -16.57 -54.69
CA ILE A 4 -0.70 -15.60 -54.31
C ILE A 4 -1.26 -14.17 -54.44
N ARG A 5 -2.32 -13.86 -53.69
CA ARG A 5 -2.81 -12.48 -53.52
C ARG A 5 -3.36 -12.34 -52.09
N ALA A 6 -2.47 -12.08 -51.14
CA ALA A 6 -2.75 -11.49 -49.83
C ALA A 6 -1.42 -11.19 -49.09
N LYS A 7 -0.45 -10.63 -49.81
CA LYS A 7 0.60 -9.81 -49.19
C LYS A 7 -0.04 -8.44 -49.00
N ARG A 8 -0.05 -7.92 -47.77
CA ARG A 8 -0.75 -6.72 -47.26
C ARG A 8 -2.11 -7.08 -46.63
N GLU A 9 -2.16 -7.23 -45.30
CA GLU A 9 -3.34 -6.85 -44.48
C GLU A 9 -3.23 -7.09 -42.96
N LEU A 10 -2.11 -7.57 -42.40
CA LEU A 10 -2.01 -7.83 -40.95
C LEU A 10 -0.80 -7.17 -40.25
N GLU A 11 -0.26 -6.10 -40.82
CA GLU A 11 0.76 -5.25 -40.15
C GLU A 11 0.15 -3.97 -39.55
N GLN A 12 -1.18 -3.85 -39.47
CA GLN A 12 -1.87 -2.62 -39.05
C GLN A 12 -2.48 -2.64 -37.63
N THR A 13 -2.24 -3.68 -36.82
CA THR A 13 -2.70 -3.74 -35.41
C THR A 13 -1.57 -3.59 -34.37
N THR A 14 -0.40 -3.09 -34.77
CA THR A 14 0.63 -2.62 -33.82
C THR A 14 0.55 -1.10 -33.67
N LYS A 15 -0.65 -0.60 -33.36
CA LYS A 15 -0.89 0.80 -32.94
C LYS A 15 -1.82 0.78 -31.72
N ALA A 16 -1.32 0.28 -30.60
CA ALA A 16 -1.98 0.44 -29.31
C ALA A 16 -0.93 0.80 -28.25
N SER A 17 -0.98 2.06 -27.80
CA SER A 17 -0.25 2.61 -26.67
C SER A 17 1.28 2.60 -26.77
N GLN A 18 1.84 3.54 -27.54
CA GLN A 18 2.96 4.30 -27.00
C GLN A 18 2.35 5.31 -26.02
N LYS A 19 2.18 4.90 -24.76
CA LYS A 19 2.01 5.89 -23.69
C LYS A 19 3.37 6.54 -23.55
N GLU A 20 3.42 7.85 -23.74
CA GLU A 20 4.60 8.65 -23.45
C GLU A 20 5.14 8.24 -22.08
N ASP A 21 6.40 7.80 -22.04
CA ASP A 21 7.16 7.53 -20.81
C ASP A 21 7.36 8.88 -20.11
N VAL A 22 6.34 9.30 -19.35
CA VAL A 22 6.48 10.32 -18.34
C VAL A 22 7.38 9.70 -17.28
N HIS A 23 8.69 9.97 -17.37
CA HIS A 23 9.66 9.65 -16.33
C HIS A 23 9.29 10.43 -15.06
N LEU A 24 8.40 9.83 -14.27
CA LEU A 24 8.05 10.30 -12.95
C LEU A 24 9.24 10.00 -12.00
N PRO A 25 9.42 10.77 -10.91
CA PRO A 25 10.50 10.53 -9.96
C PRO A 25 10.47 9.10 -9.38
N THR A 26 11.64 8.45 -9.34
CA THR A 26 11.85 7.10 -8.82
C THR A 26 12.92 7.12 -7.74
N GLU A 27 12.70 7.89 -6.68
CA GLU A 27 13.63 7.94 -5.56
C GLU A 27 13.69 6.58 -4.84
N VAL A 28 14.89 6.17 -4.46
CA VAL A 28 15.07 4.94 -3.68
C VAL A 28 14.55 5.20 -2.27
N PHE A 29 13.55 4.41 -1.85
CA PHE A 29 13.03 4.45 -0.49
C PHE A 29 13.37 3.15 0.23
N ASN A 30 13.52 3.22 1.55
CA ASN A 30 13.78 2.05 2.39
C ASN A 30 12.48 1.53 3.02
N GLU A 31 12.53 0.31 3.54
CA GLU A 31 11.37 -0.34 4.17
C GLU A 31 10.88 0.42 5.42
N THR A 32 11.78 1.05 6.17
CA THR A 32 11.43 1.84 7.35
C THR A 32 10.56 3.06 6.98
N ASP A 33 10.93 3.79 5.95
CA ASP A 33 10.16 4.94 5.46
C ASP A 33 8.81 4.50 4.89
N MET A 34 8.78 3.37 4.17
CA MET A 34 7.54 2.77 3.68
C MET A 34 6.60 2.42 4.83
N LEU A 35 7.08 1.73 5.87
CA LEU A 35 6.30 1.38 7.05
C LEU A 35 5.83 2.63 7.80
N LEU A 36 6.67 3.65 7.94
CA LEU A 36 6.30 4.92 8.55
C LEU A 36 5.14 5.59 7.81
N GLN A 37 5.20 5.68 6.48
CA GLN A 37 4.12 6.27 5.69
C GLN A 37 2.87 5.37 5.70
N TRP A 38 3.03 4.05 5.65
CA TRP A 38 1.93 3.08 5.75
C TRP A 38 1.15 3.26 7.05
N THR A 39 1.84 3.31 8.20
CA THR A 39 1.21 3.51 9.52
C THR A 39 0.56 4.90 9.63
N LYS A 40 1.21 5.95 9.11
CA LYS A 40 0.61 7.30 9.05
C LYS A 40 -0.68 7.33 8.24
N TYR A 41 -0.72 6.60 7.13
CA TYR A 41 -1.92 6.50 6.32
C TYR A 41 -3.02 5.70 7.03
N ALA A 42 -2.67 4.58 7.69
CA ALA A 42 -3.61 3.81 8.50
C ALA A 42 -4.28 4.68 9.58
N GLN A 43 -3.51 5.52 10.28
CA GLN A 43 -4.07 6.48 11.23
C GLN A 43 -4.99 7.49 10.54
N ARG A 44 -4.58 8.05 9.39
CA ARG A 44 -5.39 9.01 8.63
C ARG A 44 -6.74 8.42 8.20
N VAL A 45 -6.79 7.17 7.74
CA VAL A 45 -8.06 6.53 7.37
C VAL A 45 -8.90 6.19 8.61
N SER A 46 -8.26 5.87 9.73
CA SER A 46 -8.90 5.69 11.04
C SER A 46 -9.61 6.97 11.50
N ASP A 47 -8.95 8.12 11.38
CA ASP A 47 -9.48 9.45 11.74
C ASP A 47 -10.64 9.87 10.84
N LYS A 48 -10.67 9.38 9.58
CA LYS A 48 -11.79 9.53 8.65
C LYS A 48 -12.96 8.57 8.95
N GLY A 49 -12.85 7.71 9.97
CA GLY A 49 -13.87 6.73 10.34
C GLY A 49 -13.80 5.40 9.56
N GLN A 50 -12.80 5.20 8.69
CA GLN A 50 -12.63 3.97 7.91
C GLN A 50 -11.87 2.90 8.71
N LYS A 51 -12.46 2.47 9.83
CA LYS A 51 -11.85 1.52 10.79
C LYS A 51 -11.55 0.14 10.20
N ILE A 52 -12.31 -0.30 9.21
CA ILE A 52 -12.05 -1.57 8.50
C ILE A 52 -10.72 -1.47 7.74
N MET A 53 -10.53 -0.41 6.95
CA MET A 53 -9.29 -0.21 6.18
C MET A 53 -8.07 -0.14 7.09
N GLU A 54 -8.14 0.63 8.18
CA GLU A 54 -7.10 0.67 9.21
C GLU A 54 -6.78 -0.75 9.72
N SER A 55 -7.81 -1.50 10.13
CA SER A 55 -7.63 -2.83 10.70
C SER A 55 -6.97 -3.79 9.72
N LEU A 56 -7.35 -3.72 8.43
CA LEU A 56 -6.75 -4.54 7.37
C LEU A 56 -5.32 -4.13 7.04
N MET A 57 -4.99 -2.85 7.15
CA MET A 57 -3.61 -2.34 6.97
C MET A 57 -2.68 -2.75 8.11
N LEU A 58 -3.21 -2.86 9.32
CA LEU A 58 -2.43 -3.11 10.55
C LEU A 58 -2.48 -4.56 11.03
N ILE A 59 -3.12 -5.47 10.28
CA ILE A 59 -3.21 -6.89 10.64
C ILE A 59 -1.85 -7.58 10.63
N ASN A 60 -0.92 -7.08 9.82
CA ASN A 60 0.46 -7.51 9.68
C ASN A 60 1.24 -6.42 8.94
N ASP A 61 2.56 -6.63 8.85
CA ASP A 61 3.43 -5.68 8.19
C ASP A 61 3.56 -6.00 6.71
N PRO A 62 3.36 -5.00 5.84
CA PRO A 62 3.71 -5.18 4.45
C PRO A 62 5.23 -5.31 4.33
N LYS A 63 5.67 -6.13 3.38
CA LYS A 63 7.10 -6.36 3.09
C LYS A 63 7.50 -5.63 1.82
N LEU A 64 8.67 -5.00 1.82
CA LEU A 64 9.19 -4.36 0.62
C LEU A 64 9.97 -5.36 -0.25
N LYS A 65 9.59 -5.49 -1.54
CA LYS A 65 10.32 -6.26 -2.55
C LYS A 65 10.66 -5.37 -3.74
N GLY A 66 11.85 -4.77 -3.72
CA GLY A 66 12.24 -3.76 -4.70
C GLY A 66 11.39 -2.50 -4.50
N THR A 67 10.54 -2.18 -5.47
CA THR A 67 9.53 -1.11 -5.36
C THR A 67 8.13 -1.63 -5.06
N THR A 68 7.92 -2.94 -5.07
CA THR A 68 6.61 -3.55 -4.81
C THR A 68 6.44 -3.84 -3.33
N ILE A 69 5.37 -3.30 -2.77
CA ILE A 69 4.91 -3.58 -1.42
C ILE A 69 4.05 -4.82 -1.48
N VAL A 70 4.36 -5.82 -0.66
CA VAL A 70 3.60 -7.06 -0.56
C VAL A 70 2.85 -7.07 0.76
N HIS A 71 1.52 -7.06 0.69
CA HIS A 71 0.66 -7.13 1.86
C HIS A 71 -0.10 -8.45 1.87
N GLU A 72 -0.17 -9.12 3.01
CA GLU A 72 -0.82 -10.42 3.12
C GLU A 72 -2.12 -10.28 3.93
N LEU A 73 -3.23 -10.79 3.41
CA LEU A 73 -4.56 -10.71 4.03
C LEU A 73 -5.12 -12.11 4.31
N PRO A 74 -5.97 -12.28 5.34
CA PRO A 74 -6.33 -13.59 5.86
C PRO A 74 -7.31 -14.36 4.95
N ASN A 75 -8.07 -13.68 4.10
CA ASN A 75 -9.04 -14.28 3.19
C ASN A 75 -9.39 -13.33 2.03
N GLU A 76 -10.13 -13.85 1.03
CA GLU A 76 -10.53 -13.08 -0.15
C GLU A 76 -11.48 -11.91 0.19
N SER A 77 -12.34 -12.04 1.21
CA SER A 77 -13.22 -10.95 1.64
C SER A 77 -12.43 -9.74 2.12
N ALA A 78 -11.43 -9.97 2.99
CA ALA A 78 -10.51 -8.94 3.46
C ALA A 78 -9.76 -8.28 2.29
N LYS A 79 -9.37 -9.07 1.27
CA LYS A 79 -8.74 -8.54 0.06
C LYS A 79 -9.67 -7.62 -0.72
N ILE A 80 -10.92 -8.01 -0.93
CA ILE A 80 -11.92 -7.17 -1.61
C ILE A 80 -12.13 -5.85 -0.86
N ASP A 81 -12.29 -5.91 0.46
CA ASP A 81 -12.46 -4.73 1.31
C ASP A 81 -11.22 -3.80 1.25
N PHE A 82 -10.02 -4.37 1.26
CA PHE A 82 -8.78 -3.61 1.15
C PHE A 82 -8.59 -2.98 -0.24
N GLU A 83 -8.94 -3.71 -1.30
CA GLU A 83 -8.83 -3.25 -2.68
C GLU A 83 -9.67 -1.99 -2.96
N ALA A 84 -10.77 -1.80 -2.24
CA ALA A 84 -11.57 -0.58 -2.32
C ALA A 84 -10.79 0.68 -1.90
N GLY A 85 -9.86 0.57 -0.93
CA GLY A 85 -9.00 1.65 -0.46
C GLY A 85 -7.60 1.69 -1.09
N LYS A 86 -7.21 0.65 -1.83
CA LYS A 86 -5.86 0.47 -2.39
C LYS A 86 -5.42 1.64 -3.27
N HIS A 87 -6.31 2.19 -4.09
CA HIS A 87 -5.93 3.27 -5.02
C HIS A 87 -5.52 4.54 -4.28
N GLU A 88 -6.27 4.94 -3.25
CA GLU A 88 -5.94 6.12 -2.43
C GLU A 88 -4.63 5.90 -1.65
N LEU A 89 -4.42 4.70 -1.11
CA LEU A 89 -3.18 4.32 -0.43
C LEU A 89 -1.97 4.40 -1.37
N LEU A 90 -2.05 3.81 -2.58
CA LEU A 90 -0.97 3.88 -3.57
C LEU A 90 -0.65 5.31 -3.97
N GLY A 91 -1.68 6.15 -4.21
CA GLY A 91 -1.48 7.56 -4.50
C GLY A 91 -0.76 8.31 -3.38
N TYR A 92 -1.13 8.02 -2.13
CA TYR A 92 -0.46 8.60 -0.96
C TYR A 92 1.01 8.17 -0.85
N LEU A 93 1.29 6.87 -0.97
CA LEU A 93 2.65 6.33 -0.86
C LEU A 93 3.56 6.88 -1.96
N ARG A 94 3.11 6.87 -3.22
CA ARG A 94 3.87 7.43 -4.35
C ARG A 94 4.22 8.90 -4.14
N GLY A 95 3.27 9.69 -3.63
CA GLY A 95 3.49 11.11 -3.33
C GLY A 95 4.39 11.37 -2.12
N LYS A 96 4.40 10.48 -1.12
CA LYS A 96 5.19 10.65 0.11
C LYS A 96 6.59 10.06 0.06
N LEU A 97 6.77 9.02 -0.73
CA LEU A 97 8.06 8.35 -0.94
C LEU A 97 8.74 8.80 -2.23
N HIS A 98 8.16 9.78 -2.95
CA HIS A 98 8.68 10.34 -4.20
C HIS A 98 9.07 9.27 -5.23
N ASN A 99 8.30 8.17 -5.25
CA ASN A 99 8.55 7.03 -6.11
C ASN A 99 7.25 6.56 -6.75
N HIS A 100 7.13 6.76 -8.05
CA HIS A 100 5.94 6.40 -8.82
C HIS A 100 5.90 4.92 -9.26
N ASP A 101 7.02 4.20 -9.13
CA ASP A 101 7.13 2.76 -9.41
C ASP A 101 6.61 1.90 -8.26
N ILE A 102 6.15 2.53 -7.17
CA ILE A 102 5.53 1.81 -6.05
C ILE A 102 4.29 1.09 -6.55
N ASP A 103 4.28 -0.22 -6.36
CA ASP A 103 3.13 -1.08 -6.61
C ASP A 103 2.74 -1.83 -5.34
N LEU A 104 1.49 -2.29 -5.28
CA LEU A 104 0.96 -3.01 -4.14
C LEU A 104 0.36 -4.35 -4.58
N GLN A 105 1.03 -5.42 -4.15
CA GLN A 105 0.59 -6.79 -4.35
C GLN A 105 -0.10 -7.29 -3.09
N ILE A 106 -1.36 -7.71 -3.23
CA ILE A 106 -2.12 -8.34 -2.15
C ILE A 106 -2.05 -9.86 -2.32
N ILE A 107 -1.65 -10.57 -1.26
CA ILE A 107 -1.61 -12.03 -1.22
C ILE A 107 -2.60 -12.52 -0.18
N VAL A 108 -3.45 -13.49 -0.53
CA VAL A 108 -4.29 -14.16 0.47
C VAL A 108 -3.45 -15.25 1.14
N ASN A 109 -3.37 -15.18 2.46
CA ASN A 109 -2.67 -16.14 3.28
C ASN A 109 -3.58 -16.56 4.43
N GLU A 110 -4.31 -17.66 4.23
CA GLU A 110 -5.24 -18.25 5.22
C GLU A 110 -4.53 -18.79 6.47
N SER A 111 -3.19 -18.92 6.43
CA SER A 111 -2.37 -19.28 7.58
C SER A 111 -2.02 -18.08 8.45
N ILE A 112 -2.33 -16.85 8.02
CA ILE A 112 -2.30 -15.68 8.90
C ILE A 112 -3.42 -15.89 9.90
N ASP A 113 -3.02 -16.38 11.07
CA ASP A 113 -3.91 -16.52 12.19
C ASP A 113 -4.35 -15.10 12.58
N SER A 114 -5.55 -14.70 12.17
CA SER A 114 -6.21 -13.46 12.62
C SER A 114 -6.32 -13.39 14.15
N ARG A 115 -6.02 -14.51 14.84
CA ARG A 115 -5.83 -14.63 16.29
C ARG A 115 -4.57 -13.94 16.83
N LYS A 116 -3.62 -13.50 16.00
CA LYS A 116 -2.70 -12.42 16.41
C LYS A 116 -3.43 -11.08 16.29
N ALA A 117 -4.49 -10.93 17.07
CA ALA A 117 -4.99 -9.60 17.38
C ALA A 117 -3.83 -8.88 18.06
N PHE A 118 -3.18 -7.94 17.36
CA PHE A 118 -2.29 -7.00 18.00
C PHE A 118 -3.08 -6.39 19.15
N THR A 119 -2.68 -6.74 20.38
CA THR A 119 -3.36 -6.21 21.54
C THR A 119 -3.26 -4.68 21.48
N PRO A 120 -4.20 -3.92 22.07
CA PRO A 120 -4.04 -2.48 22.19
C PRO A 120 -2.65 -2.07 22.72
N GLN A 121 -2.07 -2.92 23.57
CA GLN A 121 -0.72 -2.79 24.12
C GLN A 121 0.39 -2.92 23.05
N ASP A 122 0.33 -3.96 22.21
CA ASP A 122 1.31 -4.15 21.13
C ASP A 122 1.24 -3.02 20.10
N ARG A 123 0.03 -2.52 19.84
CA ARG A 123 -0.17 -1.35 18.99
C ARG A 123 0.47 -0.09 19.58
N TYR A 124 0.28 0.16 20.89
CA TYR A 124 0.85 1.31 21.59
C TYR A 124 2.38 1.28 21.61
N ASN A 125 2.97 0.14 22.00
CA ASN A 125 4.43 -0.01 22.06
C ASN A 125 5.08 0.24 20.70
N ARG A 126 4.43 -0.27 19.65
CA ARG A 126 4.89 -0.14 18.27
C ARG A 126 4.72 1.26 17.68
N LEU A 127 3.63 1.96 18.02
CA LEU A 127 3.44 3.38 17.70
C LEU A 127 4.53 4.25 18.35
N ASN A 128 4.97 3.89 19.55
CA ASN A 128 6.03 4.61 20.28
C ASN A 128 7.42 4.37 19.66
N GLU A 129 7.69 3.16 19.16
CA GLU A 129 8.94 2.83 18.45
C GLU A 129 9.04 3.52 17.08
N ILE A 130 7.92 3.63 16.34
CA ILE A 130 7.89 4.21 14.98
C ILE A 130 7.81 5.75 15.00
N ASN A 131 7.22 6.33 16.05
CA ASN A 131 7.04 7.77 16.17
C ASN A 131 7.25 8.25 17.61
N PRO A 132 8.51 8.41 18.09
CA PRO A 132 8.80 8.95 19.42
C PRO A 132 8.25 10.38 19.62
N SER A 133 7.90 11.09 18.55
CA SER A 133 7.22 12.40 18.60
C SER A 133 5.75 12.33 19.06
N LEU A 134 5.12 11.16 19.12
CA LEU A 134 3.79 11.01 19.74
C LEU A 134 3.86 11.21 21.26
N GLU A 135 4.98 10.82 21.88
CA GLU A 135 5.21 11.10 23.31
C GLU A 135 5.34 12.61 23.53
N LEU A 136 5.94 13.35 22.59
CA LEU A 136 6.05 14.81 22.66
C LEU A 136 4.67 15.48 22.59
N LEU A 137 3.74 15.00 21.75
CA LEU A 137 2.39 15.58 21.68
C LEU A 137 1.60 15.31 22.97
N ARG A 138 1.73 14.12 23.57
CA ARG A 138 1.08 13.78 24.84
C ARG A 138 1.67 14.58 26.02
N LYS A 139 2.98 14.81 26.03
CA LYS A 139 3.67 15.62 27.06
C LYS A 139 3.44 17.12 26.91
N THR A 140 3.14 17.60 25.70
CA THR A 140 2.89 19.04 25.45
C THR A 140 1.46 19.45 25.82
N PHE A 141 0.51 18.51 25.88
CA PHE A 141 -0.91 18.80 26.08
C PHE A 141 -1.49 18.45 27.44
N ASP A 142 -0.67 17.99 28.41
CA ASP A 142 -0.98 17.93 29.86
C ASP A 142 -2.48 17.75 30.18
N LEU A 143 -3.07 16.64 29.73
CA LEU A 143 -4.45 16.29 30.06
C LEU A 143 -4.50 15.60 31.42
N ASP A 144 -4.12 16.34 32.45
CA ASP A 144 -4.68 16.18 33.80
C ASP A 144 -5.94 17.07 33.87
N PHE A 145 -7.12 16.43 33.81
CA PHE A 145 -8.36 16.90 34.45
C PHE A 145 -9.24 15.71 34.81
#